data_AF-A0A2U0SZJ0-F1
#
_entry.id   AF-A0A2U0SZJ0-F1
#
_cell.length_a   1.000
_cell.length_b   1.000
_cell.length_c   1.000
_cell.angle_alpha   90.00
_cell.angle_beta   90.00
_cell.angle_gamma   90.00
#
_symmetry.space_group_name_H-M   'P 1'
#
loop_
_entity.id
_entity.type
_entity.pdbx_description
1 polymer ?
#
loop_
_entity_poly.entity_id
_entity_poly.type
_entity_poly.pdbx_seq_one_letter_code
_entity_poly.pdbx_strand_id
1 'polypeptide(L)'
;MTDAQFLEWLQDDTAHRTALVEVQVNVAGEEVTRYIASRSYVTGPLDVPPNTAYLALVTDGLAFTEQISLTSEAGLSGGDIELANTDGSLDSWLADVWRNQPIKVWFGDVRWARGEFQLRFDGLVADVSSAGPESINLALRDKMGRLDTPITEAKLGGTTPNKDVTLPVPFGECHNVTPLLTNPATLEYGFLGAVESSFEVRTNGKPIAVALNDQAGRFNLTTPPYSAAITVSVQGDKGGGYVPRIAPLVQRIATAYGKAADRFTLADLDLANLAAFDAAHQQPVGLYVADRMNQAQAIQQLAASVGAQAVMSSTGQLRLVQIALPAAGIPVEIGPAQMIEGSLRQVARLPVVAAVKIAYDRNYTLQPSLTTSIPAEHADMYATEWMTVTAVDEAVRARYRLTDDPPQIETCLKQESDAAAEAARRLALNKVQRTTYEFEGVPEMMMLELGQAVVLRHRRYGLQDGVPGVVVLLSRRWLDCRVTVGVLV
;
A
#
# COMPACT_ATOMS: atom_id res chain seq x y z
N MET A 1 -25.29 -5.47 -14.73
CA MET A 1 -25.69 -4.10 -14.32
C MET A 1 -24.51 -3.17 -14.52
N THR A 2 -24.73 -2.00 -15.11
CA THR A 2 -23.68 -0.95 -15.24
C THR A 2 -23.64 -0.05 -14.01
N ASP A 3 -22.57 0.72 -13.83
CA ASP A 3 -22.45 1.68 -12.71
C ASP A 3 -23.57 2.74 -12.72
N ALA A 4 -23.99 3.18 -13.90
CA ALA A 4 -25.11 4.12 -14.05
C ALA A 4 -26.43 3.51 -13.55
N GLN A 5 -26.73 2.27 -13.93
CA GLN A 5 -27.93 1.55 -13.47
C GLN A 5 -27.90 1.32 -11.96
N PHE A 6 -26.72 1.01 -11.42
CA PHE A 6 -26.56 0.84 -9.98
C PHE A 6 -26.77 2.15 -9.22
N LEU A 7 -26.28 3.28 -9.76
CA LEU A 7 -26.50 4.59 -9.17
C LEU A 7 -27.99 4.98 -9.18
N GLU A 8 -28.68 4.78 -10.30
CA GLU A 8 -30.13 4.99 -10.39
C GLU A 8 -30.88 4.18 -9.32
N TRP A 9 -30.51 2.92 -9.14
CA TRP A 9 -31.05 2.07 -8.08
C TRP A 9 -30.71 2.58 -6.67
N LEU A 10 -29.49 3.06 -6.45
CA LEU A 10 -29.06 3.59 -5.16
C LEU A 10 -29.84 4.85 -4.77
N GLN A 11 -30.36 5.59 -5.74
CA GLN A 11 -31.21 6.77 -5.57
C GLN A 11 -32.72 6.46 -5.44
N ASP A 12 -33.14 5.23 -5.75
CA ASP A 12 -34.55 4.84 -5.71
C ASP A 12 -35.02 4.55 -4.27
N ASP A 13 -35.93 5.37 -3.74
CA ASP A 13 -36.49 5.18 -2.41
C ASP A 13 -37.32 3.89 -2.27
N THR A 14 -37.74 3.28 -3.39
CA THR A 14 -38.48 2.01 -3.42
C THR A 14 -37.58 0.77 -3.50
N ALA A 15 -36.27 0.96 -3.58
CA ALA A 15 -35.29 -0.13 -3.60
C ALA A 15 -35.27 -0.92 -2.27
N HIS A 16 -35.26 -2.24 -2.37
CA HIS A 16 -35.23 -3.15 -1.23
C HIS A 16 -33.78 -3.57 -0.96
N ARG A 17 -33.02 -2.60 -0.45
CA ARG A 17 -31.58 -2.72 -0.25
C ARG A 17 -31.24 -3.79 0.78
N THR A 18 -30.27 -4.63 0.43
CA THR A 18 -29.70 -5.64 1.30
C THR A 18 -28.21 -5.81 1.03
N ALA A 19 -27.48 -6.13 2.08
CA ALA A 19 -26.12 -6.60 2.01
C ALA A 19 -26.08 -8.11 2.21
N LEU A 20 -25.28 -8.78 1.39
CA LEU A 20 -24.96 -10.19 1.51
C LEU A 20 -23.49 -10.30 1.92
N VAL A 21 -23.22 -11.15 2.91
CA VAL A 21 -21.89 -11.38 3.47
C VAL A 21 -21.59 -12.86 3.35
N GLU A 22 -20.46 -13.18 2.72
CA GLU A 22 -19.89 -14.52 2.71
C GLU A 22 -18.56 -14.43 3.42
N VAL A 23 -18.46 -15.12 4.56
CA VAL A 23 -17.29 -15.11 5.41
C VAL A 23 -16.84 -16.53 5.64
N GLN A 24 -15.56 -16.80 5.39
CA GLN A 24 -14.95 -18.08 5.76
C GLN A 24 -14.61 -18.07 7.24
N VAL A 25 -14.64 -19.24 7.85
CA VAL A 25 -14.29 -19.47 9.25
C VAL A 25 -13.75 -20.87 9.40
N ASN A 26 -12.71 -21.04 10.20
CA ASN A 26 -12.20 -22.36 10.52
C ASN A 26 -12.88 -22.87 11.79
N VAL A 27 -13.67 -23.93 11.63
CA VAL A 27 -14.45 -24.59 12.68
C VAL A 27 -13.80 -25.93 12.96
N ALA A 28 -13.14 -26.05 14.12
CA ALA A 28 -12.45 -27.28 14.54
C ALA A 28 -11.49 -27.87 13.49
N GLY A 29 -10.82 -27.03 12.69
CA GLY A 29 -9.88 -27.42 11.65
C GLY A 29 -10.45 -27.46 10.23
N GLU A 30 -11.76 -27.33 10.05
CA GLU A 30 -12.42 -27.32 8.74
C GLU A 30 -12.85 -25.90 8.32
N GLU A 31 -12.57 -25.54 7.07
CA GLU A 31 -13.00 -24.28 6.46
C GLU A 31 -14.49 -24.34 6.10
N VAL A 32 -15.29 -23.47 6.72
CA VAL A 32 -16.74 -23.34 6.49
C VAL A 32 -17.05 -21.92 6.04
N THR A 33 -17.99 -21.77 5.10
CA THR A 33 -18.51 -20.44 4.73
C THR A 33 -19.83 -20.17 5.46
N ARG A 34 -19.91 -19.04 6.17
CA ARG A 34 -21.16 -18.52 6.74
C ARG A 34 -21.79 -17.53 5.76
N TYR A 35 -23.08 -17.71 5.50
CA TYR A 35 -23.89 -16.86 4.63
C TYR A 35 -24.79 -15.98 5.48
N ILE A 36 -24.47 -14.69 5.54
CA ILE A 36 -25.09 -13.71 6.43
C ILE A 36 -25.64 -12.56 5.58
N ALA A 37 -26.73 -11.93 6.01
CA ALA A 37 -27.30 -10.79 5.32
C ALA A 37 -27.95 -9.78 6.29
N SER A 38 -28.20 -8.57 5.81
CA SER A 38 -29.01 -7.56 6.52
C SER A 38 -30.51 -7.80 6.41
N ARG A 39 -30.94 -8.61 5.43
CA ARG A 39 -32.33 -9.05 5.23
C ARG A 39 -32.31 -10.50 4.75
N SER A 40 -33.36 -11.24 5.05
CA SER A 40 -33.48 -12.63 4.59
C SER A 40 -33.40 -12.70 3.07
N TYR A 41 -32.54 -13.58 2.57
CA TYR A 41 -32.32 -13.78 1.15
C TYR A 41 -32.01 -15.27 0.88
N VAL A 42 -32.50 -15.79 -0.23
CA VAL A 42 -32.24 -17.18 -0.64
C VAL A 42 -31.85 -17.15 -2.11
N THR A 43 -30.70 -17.71 -2.44
CA THR A 43 -30.25 -17.78 -3.82
C THR A 43 -31.11 -18.73 -4.65
N GLY A 44 -31.27 -18.42 -5.94
CA GLY A 44 -31.97 -19.29 -6.87
C GLY A 44 -31.20 -20.58 -7.17
N PRO A 45 -31.81 -21.55 -7.86
CA PRO A 45 -31.16 -22.81 -8.22
C PRO A 45 -30.03 -22.66 -9.26
N LEU A 46 -30.01 -21.55 -10.00
CA LEU A 46 -28.97 -21.23 -11.00
C LEU A 46 -27.92 -20.24 -10.47
N ASP A 47 -28.12 -19.71 -9.27
CA ASP A 47 -27.15 -18.83 -8.63
C ASP A 47 -25.95 -19.63 -8.10
N VAL A 48 -24.86 -18.92 -7.80
CA VAL A 48 -23.69 -19.48 -7.13
C VAL A 48 -23.49 -18.73 -5.81
N PRO A 49 -23.60 -19.41 -4.65
CA PRO A 49 -24.01 -20.82 -4.49
C PRO A 49 -25.52 -21.03 -4.74
N PRO A 50 -25.98 -22.23 -5.18
CA PRO A 50 -27.39 -22.47 -5.48
C PRO A 50 -28.20 -22.78 -4.20
N ASN A 51 -29.48 -22.36 -4.17
CA ASN A 51 -30.45 -22.66 -3.10
C ASN A 51 -29.93 -22.46 -1.67
N THR A 52 -29.12 -21.42 -1.48
CA THR A 52 -28.43 -21.12 -0.22
C THR A 52 -29.14 -19.99 0.50
N ALA A 53 -29.52 -20.23 1.76
CA ALA A 53 -30.13 -19.22 2.60
C ALA A 53 -29.07 -18.35 3.27
N TYR A 54 -29.24 -17.04 3.16
CA TYR A 54 -28.46 -16.03 3.89
C TYR A 54 -29.25 -15.61 5.12
N LEU A 55 -28.65 -15.76 6.29
CA LEU A 55 -29.29 -15.50 7.57
C LEU A 55 -29.33 -14.00 7.85
N ALA A 56 -30.51 -13.48 8.20
CA ALA A 56 -30.71 -12.06 8.50
C ALA A 56 -30.16 -11.70 9.89
N LEU A 57 -28.84 -11.63 10.01
CA LEU A 57 -28.16 -11.37 11.28
C LEU A 57 -27.54 -9.97 11.35
N VAL A 58 -27.24 -9.31 10.22
CA VAL A 58 -26.57 -8.00 10.27
C VAL A 58 -27.52 -6.94 10.82
N THR A 59 -27.17 -6.33 11.95
CA THR A 59 -27.91 -5.26 12.60
C THR A 59 -27.34 -3.89 12.29
N ASP A 60 -26.01 -3.79 12.25
CA ASP A 60 -25.26 -2.57 11.94
C ASP A 60 -23.86 -2.93 11.40
N GLY A 61 -23.03 -1.94 11.07
CA GLY A 61 -21.59 -2.16 10.91
C GLY A 61 -21.06 -2.33 9.48
N LEU A 62 -21.87 -2.02 8.47
CA LEU A 62 -21.41 -2.00 7.07
C LEU A 62 -20.82 -0.65 6.66
N ALA A 63 -19.94 -0.13 7.52
CA ALA A 63 -19.17 1.09 7.30
C ALA A 63 -17.74 0.73 6.90
N PHE A 64 -17.33 1.16 5.70
CA PHE A 64 -15.95 0.97 5.22
C PHE A 64 -15.26 2.31 5.08
N THR A 65 -14.14 2.49 5.76
CA THR A 65 -13.37 3.75 5.73
C THR A 65 -12.06 3.56 5.00
N GLU A 66 -11.98 4.17 3.82
CA GLU A 66 -10.77 4.31 3.02
C GLU A 66 -10.16 5.69 3.27
N GLN A 67 -8.86 5.76 3.60
CA GLN A 67 -8.17 7.05 3.79
C GLN A 67 -6.74 7.04 3.25
N ILE A 68 -6.37 8.16 2.65
CA ILE A 68 -4.98 8.53 2.31
C ILE A 68 -4.66 9.88 2.95
N SER A 69 -3.39 10.10 3.29
CA SER A 69 -2.95 11.39 3.85
C SER A 69 -1.76 11.95 3.11
N LEU A 70 -1.57 13.27 3.18
CA LEU A 70 -0.35 13.91 2.70
C LEU A 70 0.87 13.65 3.60
N THR A 71 0.63 13.27 4.85
CA THR A 71 1.63 13.17 5.92
C THR A 71 1.96 11.73 6.31
N SER A 72 1.80 10.79 5.38
CA SER A 72 2.31 9.41 5.38
C SER A 72 1.53 8.31 6.14
N GLU A 73 0.34 8.58 6.68
CA GLU A 73 -0.56 7.51 7.14
C GLU A 73 -1.66 7.27 6.10
N ALA A 74 -1.50 6.19 5.33
CA ALA A 74 -2.55 5.62 4.50
C ALA A 74 -3.08 4.38 5.21
N GLY A 75 -4.38 4.19 5.20
CA GLY A 75 -4.97 3.00 5.79
C GLY A 75 -6.38 2.79 5.28
N LEU A 76 -6.71 1.54 4.99
CA LEU A 76 -8.09 1.09 4.93
C LEU A 76 -8.38 0.45 6.29
N SER A 77 -9.14 1.16 7.14
CA SER A 77 -9.71 0.53 8.32
C SER A 77 -10.99 -0.16 7.91
N GLY A 78 -11.01 -1.50 7.97
CA GLY A 78 -12.27 -2.23 7.94
C GLY A 78 -13.06 -1.86 9.19
N GLY A 79 -14.34 -1.53 9.03
CA GLY A 79 -15.25 -1.39 10.18
C GLY A 79 -15.53 -2.75 10.82
N ASP A 80 -16.47 -2.79 11.75
CA ASP A 80 -16.95 -4.03 12.36
C ASP A 80 -18.33 -4.35 11.81
N ILE A 81 -18.61 -5.60 11.43
CA ILE A 81 -19.99 -6.05 11.14
C ILE A 81 -20.62 -6.51 12.45
N GLU A 82 -21.72 -5.88 12.84
CA GLU A 82 -22.49 -6.28 14.02
C GLU A 82 -23.60 -7.25 13.65
N LEU A 83 -23.68 -8.34 14.42
CA LEU A 83 -24.62 -9.43 14.24
C LEU A 83 -25.53 -9.55 15.47
N ALA A 84 -26.83 -9.69 15.23
CA ALA A 84 -27.80 -9.99 16.27
C ALA A 84 -27.52 -11.37 16.89
N ASN A 85 -27.43 -11.40 18.22
CA ASN A 85 -27.27 -12.61 19.02
C ASN A 85 -28.18 -12.60 20.26
N THR A 86 -29.38 -12.03 20.16
CA THR A 86 -30.32 -11.91 21.29
C THR A 86 -30.73 -13.25 21.89
N ASP A 87 -30.66 -14.34 21.11
CA ASP A 87 -30.99 -15.70 21.55
C ASP A 87 -29.78 -16.56 21.94
N GLY A 88 -28.56 -16.01 21.86
CA GLY A 88 -27.30 -16.73 22.14
C GLY A 88 -26.93 -17.80 21.11
N SER A 89 -27.64 -17.88 19.97
CA SER A 89 -27.39 -18.92 18.96
C SER A 89 -26.00 -18.82 18.31
N LEU A 90 -25.37 -17.65 18.35
CA LEU A 90 -24.04 -17.39 17.80
C LEU A 90 -22.91 -17.51 18.83
N ASP A 91 -23.18 -17.85 20.09
CA ASP A 91 -22.17 -17.91 21.15
C ASP A 91 -21.00 -18.84 20.81
N SER A 92 -21.29 -19.93 20.09
CA SER A 92 -20.26 -20.90 19.65
C SER A 92 -19.25 -20.29 18.68
N TRP A 93 -19.59 -19.21 17.97
CA TRP A 93 -18.70 -18.56 17.02
C TRP A 93 -17.49 -17.94 17.70
N LEU A 94 -17.59 -17.59 18.99
CA LEU A 94 -16.46 -17.07 19.77
C LEU A 94 -15.35 -18.10 19.99
N ALA A 95 -15.63 -19.39 19.77
CA ALA A 95 -14.64 -20.47 19.84
C ALA A 95 -14.03 -20.83 18.47
N ASP A 96 -14.61 -20.33 17.37
CA ASP A 96 -14.13 -20.59 16.02
C ASP A 96 -12.94 -19.68 15.66
N VAL A 97 -12.16 -20.05 14.64
CA VAL A 97 -10.99 -19.27 14.20
C VAL A 97 -11.36 -18.41 13.00
N TRP A 98 -11.56 -17.12 13.27
CA TRP A 98 -11.90 -16.09 12.29
C TRP A 98 -10.69 -15.34 11.74
N ARG A 99 -9.60 -15.32 12.50
CA ARG A 99 -8.43 -14.50 12.19
C ARG A 99 -7.85 -14.85 10.82
N ASN A 100 -7.68 -13.83 9.97
CA ASN A 100 -7.16 -13.91 8.60
C ASN A 100 -8.06 -14.68 7.62
N GLN A 101 -9.33 -14.93 7.98
CA GLN A 101 -10.26 -15.58 7.07
C GLN A 101 -10.87 -14.58 6.09
N PRO A 102 -11.04 -14.96 4.80
CA PRO A 102 -11.57 -14.07 3.79
C PRO A 102 -13.05 -13.79 4.01
N ILE A 103 -13.42 -12.56 3.68
CA ILE A 103 -14.80 -12.08 3.75
C ILE A 103 -15.10 -11.21 2.55
N LYS A 104 -16.29 -11.39 1.99
CA LYS A 104 -16.82 -10.59 0.90
C LYS A 104 -18.18 -10.06 1.25
N VAL A 105 -18.42 -8.80 0.93
CA VAL A 105 -19.71 -8.13 1.11
C VAL A 105 -20.19 -7.65 -0.25
N TRP A 106 -21.38 -8.10 -0.63
CA TRP A 106 -22.08 -7.64 -1.81
C TRP A 106 -23.29 -6.81 -1.43
N PHE A 107 -23.60 -5.82 -2.25
CA PHE A 107 -24.71 -4.91 -2.03
C PHE A 107 -25.63 -4.89 -3.24
N GLY A 108 -26.93 -4.94 -2.99
CA GLY A 108 -27.94 -5.02 -4.03
C GLY A 108 -29.35 -5.07 -3.47
N ASP A 109 -30.28 -5.55 -4.29
CA ASP A 109 -31.70 -5.64 -3.96
C ASP A 109 -32.10 -7.08 -3.67
N VAL A 110 -32.96 -7.32 -2.66
CA VAL A 110 -33.47 -8.66 -2.34
C VAL A 110 -34.17 -9.35 -3.52
N ARG A 111 -34.61 -8.58 -4.52
CA ARG A 111 -35.29 -9.07 -5.73
C ARG A 111 -34.33 -9.51 -6.84
N TRP A 112 -33.04 -9.20 -6.72
CA TRP A 112 -32.03 -9.50 -7.75
C TRP A 112 -31.49 -10.93 -7.61
N ALA A 113 -30.99 -11.47 -8.72
CA ALA A 113 -30.21 -12.70 -8.67
C ALA A 113 -28.86 -12.44 -8.00
N ARG A 114 -28.26 -13.46 -7.38
CA ARG A 114 -27.02 -13.30 -6.60
C ARG A 114 -25.87 -12.71 -7.42
N GLY A 115 -25.78 -13.08 -8.69
CA GLY A 115 -24.77 -12.60 -9.63
C GLY A 115 -24.93 -11.14 -10.05
N GLU A 116 -26.07 -10.51 -9.77
CA GLU A 116 -26.32 -9.09 -10.08
C GLU A 116 -25.93 -8.15 -8.93
N PHE A 117 -25.69 -8.69 -7.74
CA PHE A 117 -25.20 -7.92 -6.60
C PHE A 117 -23.77 -7.41 -6.86
N GLN A 118 -23.50 -6.19 -6.44
CA GLN A 118 -22.19 -5.56 -6.62
C GLN A 118 -21.29 -5.85 -5.43
N LEU A 119 -20.08 -6.34 -5.67
CA LEU A 119 -19.07 -6.50 -4.63
C LEU A 119 -18.64 -5.12 -4.12
N ARG A 120 -18.82 -4.87 -2.82
CA ARG A 120 -18.46 -3.60 -2.18
C ARG A 120 -17.36 -3.74 -1.14
N PHE A 121 -17.09 -4.95 -0.67
CA PHE A 121 -15.93 -5.23 0.17
C PHE A 121 -15.35 -6.61 -0.13
N ASP A 122 -14.03 -6.71 -0.22
CA ASP A 122 -13.29 -7.98 -0.26
C ASP A 122 -12.03 -7.83 0.60
N GLY A 123 -12.06 -8.45 1.77
CA GLY A 123 -11.05 -8.27 2.82
C GLY A 123 -10.88 -9.52 3.67
N LEU A 124 -10.43 -9.31 4.90
CA LEU A 124 -10.19 -10.36 5.88
C LEU A 124 -10.87 -10.02 7.20
N VAL A 125 -11.15 -11.04 8.01
CA VAL A 125 -11.59 -10.85 9.38
C VAL A 125 -10.37 -10.67 10.30
N ALA A 126 -10.36 -9.55 11.03
CA ALA A 126 -9.42 -9.23 12.10
C ALA A 126 -9.59 -10.19 13.27
N ASP A 127 -10.77 -10.21 13.86
CA ASP A 127 -11.15 -11.13 14.91
C ASP A 127 -12.67 -11.15 15.08
N VAL A 128 -13.17 -12.07 15.91
CA VAL A 128 -14.54 -12.03 16.43
C VAL A 128 -14.52 -11.49 17.86
N SER A 129 -15.52 -10.68 18.20
CA SER A 129 -15.71 -10.16 19.56
C SER A 129 -17.18 -9.98 19.87
N SER A 130 -17.49 -9.49 21.06
CA SER A 130 -18.85 -9.17 21.49
C SER A 130 -18.82 -7.88 22.29
N ALA A 131 -19.49 -6.84 21.79
CA ALA A 131 -19.63 -5.55 22.48
C ALA A 131 -20.65 -5.58 23.65
N GLY A 132 -21.54 -6.58 23.64
CA GLY A 132 -22.60 -6.78 24.63
C GLY A 132 -23.30 -8.14 24.45
N PRO A 133 -24.13 -8.55 25.41
CA PRO A 133 -24.69 -9.90 25.48
C PRO A 133 -25.62 -10.29 24.32
N GLU A 134 -26.09 -9.31 23.53
CA GLU A 134 -27.00 -9.52 22.41
C GLU A 134 -26.33 -9.30 21.04
N SER A 135 -24.99 -9.16 21.00
CA SER A 135 -24.24 -8.81 19.80
C SER A 135 -22.99 -9.67 19.62
N ILE A 136 -22.69 -10.05 18.38
CA ILE A 136 -21.39 -10.56 17.94
C ILE A 136 -20.84 -9.59 16.88
N ASN A 137 -19.56 -9.24 16.99
CA ASN A 137 -18.90 -8.29 16.12
C ASN A 137 -17.77 -8.97 15.35
N LEU A 138 -17.82 -8.92 14.02
CA LEU A 138 -16.73 -9.35 13.16
C LEU A 138 -15.91 -8.11 12.78
N ALA A 139 -14.73 -7.97 13.38
CA ALA A 139 -13.83 -6.89 13.05
C ALA A 139 -13.17 -7.15 11.70
N LEU A 140 -13.13 -6.15 10.81
CA LEU A 140 -12.62 -6.32 9.45
C LEU A 140 -11.26 -5.68 9.26
N ARG A 141 -10.52 -6.15 8.25
CA ARG A 141 -9.30 -5.52 7.76
C ARG A 141 -9.13 -5.75 6.27
N ASP A 142 -8.26 -4.96 5.66
CA ASP A 142 -7.90 -5.13 4.27
C ASP A 142 -6.98 -6.35 4.03
N LYS A 143 -6.75 -6.67 2.75
CA LYS A 143 -5.86 -7.78 2.36
C LYS A 143 -4.37 -7.45 2.47
N MET A 144 -3.96 -6.20 2.68
CA MET A 144 -2.55 -5.83 2.87
C MET A 144 -1.96 -6.58 4.07
N GLY A 145 -2.79 -6.93 5.06
CA GLY A 145 -2.40 -7.76 6.20
C GLY A 145 -1.84 -9.15 5.83
N ARG A 146 -2.15 -9.71 4.64
CA ARG A 146 -1.50 -10.95 4.15
C ARG A 146 -0.02 -10.74 3.82
N LEU A 147 0.32 -9.52 3.41
CA LEU A 147 1.69 -9.12 3.09
C LEU A 147 2.47 -8.65 4.33
N ASP A 148 1.89 -8.72 5.53
CA ASP A 148 2.59 -8.50 6.80
C ASP A 148 3.42 -9.74 7.22
N THR A 149 4.13 -10.30 6.24
CA THR A 149 4.99 -11.47 6.37
C THR A 149 6.34 -11.18 5.74
N PRO A 150 7.43 -11.84 6.18
CA PRO A 150 8.77 -11.57 5.64
C PRO A 150 8.84 -11.83 4.14
N ILE A 151 9.60 -11.00 3.43
CA ILE A 151 9.95 -11.21 2.01
C ILE A 151 10.58 -12.59 1.82
N THR A 152 11.43 -13.01 2.75
CA THR A 152 12.07 -14.31 2.74
C THR A 152 12.38 -14.79 4.16
N GLU A 153 12.25 -16.10 4.36
CA GLU A 153 12.77 -16.82 5.53
C GLU A 153 13.84 -17.86 5.09
N ALA A 154 14.30 -17.78 3.83
CA ALA A 154 15.26 -18.70 3.25
C ALA A 154 16.66 -18.45 3.82
N LYS A 155 17.04 -19.28 4.79
CA LYS A 155 18.40 -19.37 5.32
C LYS A 155 19.34 -20.00 4.29
N LEU A 156 20.63 -19.66 4.37
CA LEU A 156 21.67 -20.27 3.53
C LEU A 156 21.68 -21.81 3.62
N GLY A 157 21.50 -22.36 4.83
CA GLY A 157 21.56 -23.79 5.11
C GLY A 157 22.98 -24.38 5.05
N GLY A 158 23.07 -25.70 5.10
CA GLY A 158 24.34 -26.42 5.04
C GLY A 158 25.14 -26.41 6.34
N THR A 159 26.47 -26.47 6.22
CA THR A 159 27.41 -26.67 7.35
C THR A 159 28.34 -25.48 7.60
N THR A 160 28.24 -24.40 6.83
CA THR A 160 29.08 -23.21 7.02
C THR A 160 28.64 -22.42 8.25
N PRO A 161 29.48 -21.52 8.80
CA PRO A 161 29.08 -20.66 9.92
C PRO A 161 27.83 -19.81 9.62
N ASN A 162 27.60 -19.46 8.36
CA ASN A 162 26.48 -18.63 7.91
C ASN A 162 25.20 -19.43 7.64
N LYS A 163 25.16 -20.74 7.94
CA LYS A 163 24.01 -21.63 7.64
C LYS A 163 22.66 -21.12 8.17
N ASP A 164 22.67 -20.34 9.25
CA ASP A 164 21.48 -19.81 9.90
C ASP A 164 21.13 -18.37 9.49
N VAL A 165 21.95 -17.76 8.63
CA VAL A 165 21.75 -16.39 8.12
C VAL A 165 20.81 -16.44 6.91
N THR A 166 19.85 -15.52 6.89
CA THR A 166 18.92 -15.33 5.76
C THR A 166 19.67 -14.79 4.56
N LEU A 167 19.36 -15.30 3.37
CA LEU A 167 19.92 -14.77 2.14
C LEU A 167 19.33 -13.39 1.83
N PRO A 168 20.17 -12.37 1.61
CA PRO A 168 19.69 -11.02 1.34
C PRO A 168 19.10 -10.90 -0.08
N VAL A 169 18.18 -9.97 -0.28
CA VAL A 169 17.49 -9.76 -1.55
C VAL A 169 17.67 -8.33 -2.05
N PRO A 170 18.40 -8.10 -3.16
CA PRO A 170 18.42 -6.82 -3.83
C PRO A 170 17.22 -6.69 -4.79
N PHE A 171 16.52 -5.56 -4.74
CA PHE A 171 15.50 -5.17 -5.71
C PHE A 171 15.95 -3.90 -6.45
N GLY A 172 15.79 -3.86 -7.77
CA GLY A 172 16.19 -2.69 -8.57
C GLY A 172 17.71 -2.44 -8.52
N GLU A 173 18.16 -1.20 -8.35
CA GLU A 173 19.59 -0.83 -8.36
C GLU A 173 20.13 -0.54 -6.95
N CYS A 174 20.86 -1.48 -6.36
CA CYS A 174 21.40 -1.32 -5.02
C CYS A 174 22.89 -0.98 -5.05
N HIS A 175 23.27 0.15 -4.42
CA HIS A 175 24.66 0.59 -4.36
C HIS A 175 25.35 0.10 -3.08
N ASN A 176 26.57 -0.42 -3.24
CA ASN A 176 27.47 -0.78 -2.14
C ASN A 176 26.80 -1.65 -1.06
N VAL A 177 26.17 -2.75 -1.47
CA VAL A 177 25.55 -3.73 -0.57
C VAL A 177 26.55 -4.77 -0.09
N THR A 178 26.31 -5.36 1.07
CA THR A 178 27.11 -6.49 1.59
C THR A 178 26.47 -7.81 1.20
N PRO A 179 27.04 -8.60 0.28
CA PRO A 179 26.52 -9.92 -0.06
C PRO A 179 26.84 -10.95 1.04
N LEU A 180 26.09 -12.04 1.09
CA LEU A 180 26.35 -13.11 2.07
C LEU A 180 27.48 -14.02 1.58
N LEU A 181 28.47 -14.31 2.42
CA LEU A 181 29.47 -15.35 2.16
C LEU A 181 28.79 -16.73 2.23
N THR A 182 28.54 -17.33 1.07
CA THR A 182 27.81 -18.60 0.93
C THR A 182 28.74 -19.81 1.05
N ASN A 183 29.97 -19.71 0.54
CA ASN A 183 30.97 -20.76 0.65
C ASN A 183 32.37 -20.20 0.95
N PRO A 184 32.86 -20.34 2.19
CA PRO A 184 34.19 -19.89 2.57
C PRO A 184 35.34 -20.58 1.84
N ALA A 185 35.17 -21.84 1.41
CA ALA A 185 36.25 -22.60 0.77
C ALA A 185 36.54 -22.13 -0.66
N THR A 186 35.51 -21.63 -1.36
CA THR A 186 35.61 -21.13 -2.74
C THR A 186 35.47 -19.62 -2.84
N LEU A 187 35.42 -18.92 -1.69
CA LEU A 187 35.15 -17.48 -1.61
C LEU A 187 33.92 -17.07 -2.43
N GLU A 188 32.85 -17.86 -2.33
CA GLU A 188 31.58 -17.59 -3.00
C GLU A 188 30.71 -16.68 -2.13
N TYR A 189 30.15 -15.65 -2.75
CA TYR A 189 29.23 -14.71 -2.14
C TYR A 189 27.95 -14.62 -2.96
N GLY A 190 26.84 -14.19 -2.35
CA GLY A 190 25.64 -13.90 -3.12
C GLY A 190 24.40 -13.54 -2.34
N PHE A 191 23.28 -13.63 -3.07
CA PHE A 191 21.96 -13.15 -2.71
C PHE A 191 20.91 -14.27 -2.77
N LEU A 192 19.65 -13.97 -2.48
CA LEU A 192 18.57 -14.90 -2.79
C LEU A 192 18.19 -14.81 -4.27
N GLY A 193 18.31 -15.92 -5.00
CA GLY A 193 17.84 -16.02 -6.38
C GLY A 193 18.73 -15.32 -7.41
N ALA A 194 18.27 -15.29 -8.66
CA ALA A 194 18.98 -14.67 -9.78
C ALA A 194 18.96 -13.14 -9.68
N VAL A 195 20.08 -12.50 -10.00
CA VAL A 195 20.20 -11.04 -10.11
C VAL A 195 20.47 -10.66 -11.55
N GLU A 196 20.11 -9.45 -11.97
CA GLU A 196 20.37 -9.00 -13.34
C GLU A 196 21.87 -9.00 -13.62
N SER A 197 22.63 -8.27 -12.80
CA SER A 197 24.07 -8.19 -12.90
C SER A 197 24.70 -7.67 -11.62
N SER A 198 25.84 -8.25 -11.26
CA SER A 198 26.68 -7.79 -10.15
C SER A 198 27.84 -6.95 -10.70
N PHE A 199 27.93 -5.70 -10.27
CA PHE A 199 28.91 -4.73 -10.73
C PHE A 199 29.86 -4.34 -9.62
N GLU A 200 31.13 -4.20 -10.00
CA GLU A 200 32.17 -3.59 -9.15
C GLU A 200 32.15 -4.20 -7.73
N VAL A 201 32.44 -5.50 -7.65
CA VAL A 201 32.71 -6.15 -6.36
C VAL A 201 33.97 -5.51 -5.78
N ARG A 202 33.93 -5.14 -4.51
CA ARG A 202 34.99 -4.42 -3.82
C ARG A 202 35.43 -5.13 -2.56
N THR A 203 36.71 -4.97 -2.25
CA THR A 203 37.28 -5.27 -0.94
C THR A 203 38.15 -4.10 -0.51
N ASN A 204 37.96 -3.61 0.70
CA ASN A 204 38.60 -2.38 1.20
C ASN A 204 38.40 -1.17 0.26
N GLY A 205 37.19 -1.03 -0.30
CA GLY A 205 36.80 0.02 -1.25
C GLY A 205 37.42 -0.07 -2.64
N LYS A 206 38.22 -1.10 -2.93
CA LYS A 206 38.88 -1.31 -4.22
C LYS A 206 38.16 -2.38 -5.02
N PRO A 207 37.88 -2.16 -6.32
CA PRO A 207 37.38 -3.21 -7.20
C PRO A 207 38.31 -4.42 -7.21
N ILE A 208 37.71 -5.61 -7.23
CA ILE A 208 38.42 -6.89 -7.31
C ILE A 208 37.81 -7.74 -8.43
N ALA A 209 38.65 -8.54 -9.08
CA ALA A 209 38.20 -9.47 -10.10
C ALA A 209 37.36 -10.60 -9.49
N VAL A 210 36.28 -10.96 -10.19
CA VAL A 210 35.34 -12.00 -9.76
C VAL A 210 34.92 -12.86 -10.94
N ALA A 211 34.59 -14.12 -10.66
CA ALA A 211 33.85 -14.97 -11.58
C ALA A 211 32.35 -14.82 -11.27
N LEU A 212 31.59 -14.27 -12.20
CA LEU A 212 30.17 -14.00 -12.03
C LEU A 212 29.31 -15.23 -12.34
N ASN A 213 28.25 -15.40 -11.56
CA ASN A 213 27.16 -16.33 -11.82
C ASN A 213 25.82 -15.66 -11.43
N ASP A 214 25.48 -14.60 -12.15
CA ASP A 214 24.30 -13.79 -11.86
C ASP A 214 22.97 -14.58 -12.02
N GLN A 215 22.96 -15.65 -12.81
CA GLN A 215 21.80 -16.55 -12.94
C GLN A 215 21.47 -17.27 -11.62
N ALA A 216 22.45 -17.43 -10.73
CA ALA A 216 22.24 -17.92 -9.38
C ALA A 216 22.32 -16.81 -8.31
N GLY A 217 22.54 -15.55 -8.73
CA GLY A 217 22.87 -14.44 -7.82
C GLY A 217 24.12 -14.72 -6.99
N ARG A 218 25.13 -15.32 -7.60
CA ARG A 218 26.41 -15.69 -6.96
C ARG A 218 27.58 -15.06 -7.70
N PHE A 219 28.69 -14.92 -7.01
CA PHE A 219 29.99 -14.68 -7.61
C PHE A 219 31.10 -15.22 -6.72
N ASN A 220 32.26 -15.51 -7.30
CA ASN A 220 33.45 -15.97 -6.59
C ASN A 220 34.56 -14.94 -6.71
N LEU A 221 35.25 -14.65 -5.61
CA LEU A 221 36.50 -13.90 -5.67
C LEU A 221 37.58 -14.76 -6.34
N THR A 222 38.23 -14.25 -7.37
CA THR A 222 39.34 -14.98 -8.03
C THR A 222 40.68 -14.76 -7.34
N THR A 223 40.73 -13.85 -6.38
CA THR A 223 41.91 -13.50 -5.58
C THR A 223 41.50 -13.31 -4.12
N PRO A 224 42.38 -13.63 -3.14
CA PRO A 224 42.08 -13.40 -1.73
C PRO A 224 41.70 -11.94 -1.45
N PRO A 225 40.70 -11.68 -0.59
CA PRO A 225 40.25 -10.32 -0.33
C PRO A 225 41.25 -9.53 0.53
N TYR A 226 41.29 -8.21 0.32
CA TYR A 226 42.13 -7.28 1.11
C TYR A 226 41.49 -6.89 2.45
N SER A 227 40.23 -7.24 2.66
CA SER A 227 39.42 -6.96 3.84
C SER A 227 38.33 -8.02 3.99
N ALA A 228 37.90 -8.30 5.22
CA ALA A 228 36.77 -9.16 5.49
C ALA A 228 35.44 -8.60 4.95
N ALA A 229 35.32 -7.26 4.87
CA ALA A 229 34.14 -6.61 4.31
C ALA A 229 34.22 -6.63 2.77
N ILE A 230 33.29 -7.36 2.17
CA ILE A 230 33.05 -7.38 0.72
C ILE A 230 31.81 -6.56 0.44
N THR A 231 31.89 -5.67 -0.53
CA THR A 231 30.73 -4.92 -1.01
C THR A 231 30.58 -5.06 -2.51
N VAL A 232 29.39 -4.81 -3.04
CA VAL A 232 29.10 -4.90 -4.47
C VAL A 232 27.98 -3.92 -4.82
N SER A 233 27.96 -3.42 -6.04
CA SER A 233 26.80 -2.71 -6.58
C SER A 233 26.02 -3.70 -7.44
N VAL A 234 24.72 -3.83 -7.27
CA VAL A 234 23.95 -4.92 -7.91
C VAL A 234 22.67 -4.40 -8.53
N GLN A 235 22.42 -4.82 -9.77
CA GLN A 235 21.08 -4.80 -10.33
C GLN A 235 20.40 -6.11 -9.91
N GLY A 236 19.40 -5.98 -9.05
CA GLY A 236 18.86 -7.05 -8.21
C GLY A 236 17.97 -8.05 -8.95
N ASP A 237 16.93 -8.54 -8.26
CA ASP A 237 16.04 -9.61 -8.72
C ASP A 237 15.70 -9.52 -10.22
N LYS A 238 15.93 -10.64 -10.91
CA LYS A 238 15.52 -10.85 -12.31
C LYS A 238 14.64 -12.07 -12.52
N GLY A 239 14.05 -12.64 -11.46
CA GLY A 239 13.32 -13.93 -11.48
C GLY A 239 12.19 -14.01 -12.52
N GLY A 240 11.71 -12.89 -13.04
CA GLY A 240 10.81 -12.84 -14.21
C GLY A 240 11.13 -11.66 -15.13
N GLY A 241 12.41 -11.39 -15.34
CA GLY A 241 12.91 -10.21 -16.04
C GLY A 241 13.24 -9.05 -15.09
N TYR A 242 14.28 -8.30 -15.43
CA TYR A 242 14.72 -7.15 -14.65
C TYR A 242 13.82 -5.93 -14.89
N VAL A 243 13.28 -5.37 -13.81
CA VAL A 243 12.33 -4.25 -13.84
C VAL A 243 12.59 -3.29 -12.65
N PRO A 244 13.51 -2.32 -12.78
CA PRO A 244 13.94 -1.48 -11.65
C PRO A 244 12.99 -0.33 -11.31
N ARG A 245 11.69 -0.48 -11.56
CA ARG A 245 10.67 0.57 -11.40
C ARG A 245 9.68 0.20 -10.29
N ILE A 246 9.08 1.20 -9.65
CA ILE A 246 8.27 1.03 -8.44
C ILE A 246 7.12 0.04 -8.65
N ALA A 247 6.23 0.28 -9.62
CA ALA A 247 5.04 -0.55 -9.80
C ALA A 247 5.36 -2.02 -10.15
N PRO A 248 6.28 -2.32 -11.09
CA PRO A 248 6.72 -3.68 -11.35
C PRO A 248 7.35 -4.38 -10.15
N LEU A 249 8.16 -3.67 -9.35
CA LEU A 249 8.75 -4.24 -8.13
C LEU A 249 7.70 -4.51 -7.06
N VAL A 250 6.73 -3.61 -6.87
CA VAL A 250 5.59 -3.82 -5.98
C VAL A 250 4.81 -5.08 -6.37
N GLN A 251 4.50 -5.24 -7.66
CA GLN A 251 3.87 -6.45 -8.18
C GLN A 251 4.74 -7.70 -7.96
N ARG A 252 6.06 -7.60 -8.22
CA ARG A 252 7.00 -8.71 -8.00
C ARG A 252 7.02 -9.15 -6.55
N ILE A 253 7.15 -8.21 -5.61
CA ILE A 253 7.20 -8.50 -4.17
C ILE A 253 5.88 -9.16 -3.74
N ALA A 254 4.74 -8.58 -4.10
CA ALA A 254 3.42 -9.07 -3.67
C ALA A 254 3.09 -10.47 -4.22
N THR A 255 3.61 -10.84 -5.38
CA THR A 255 3.20 -12.08 -6.09
C THR A 255 4.23 -13.20 -6.09
N ALA A 256 5.52 -12.90 -5.86
CA ALA A 256 6.60 -13.88 -5.96
C ALA A 256 7.34 -14.14 -4.64
N TYR A 257 7.26 -13.23 -3.67
CA TYR A 257 7.98 -13.33 -2.40
C TYR A 257 7.06 -13.73 -1.24
N GLY A 258 7.62 -13.97 -0.05
CA GLY A 258 6.90 -14.50 1.09
C GLY A 258 6.40 -15.94 0.90
N LYS A 259 5.52 -16.40 1.80
CA LYS A 259 4.95 -17.75 1.77
C LYS A 259 3.91 -17.86 0.65
N ALA A 260 3.86 -19.00 -0.01
CA ALA A 260 2.98 -19.20 -1.16
C ALA A 260 1.49 -18.94 -0.86
N ALA A 261 1.02 -19.25 0.35
CA ALA A 261 -0.36 -19.01 0.77
C ALA A 261 -0.70 -17.52 0.97
N ASP A 262 0.30 -16.70 1.30
CA ASP A 262 0.13 -15.28 1.63
C ASP A 262 0.24 -14.38 0.39
N ARG A 263 0.87 -14.88 -0.69
CA ARG A 263 1.07 -14.14 -1.94
C ARG A 263 -0.23 -13.69 -2.58
N PHE A 264 -0.19 -12.49 -3.13
CA PHE A 264 -1.25 -12.00 -3.98
C PHE A 264 -1.23 -12.72 -5.33
N THR A 265 -2.43 -12.86 -5.89
CA THR A 265 -2.62 -13.24 -7.29
C THR A 265 -2.86 -11.99 -8.13
N LEU A 266 -2.92 -12.13 -9.46
CA LEU A 266 -3.26 -10.99 -10.33
C LEU A 266 -4.66 -10.42 -10.04
N ALA A 267 -5.58 -11.20 -9.46
CA ALA A 267 -6.91 -10.73 -9.09
C ALA A 267 -6.89 -9.79 -7.88
N ASP A 268 -5.86 -9.89 -7.02
CA ASP A 268 -5.65 -9.01 -5.87
C ASP A 268 -4.93 -7.71 -6.25
N LEU A 269 -4.65 -7.47 -7.54
CA LEU A 269 -3.96 -6.29 -8.05
C LEU A 269 -4.87 -5.48 -8.97
N ASP A 270 -4.84 -4.16 -8.81
CA ASP A 270 -5.42 -3.26 -9.82
C ASP A 270 -4.40 -3.04 -10.94
N LEU A 271 -4.43 -3.94 -11.94
CA LEU A 271 -3.46 -3.93 -13.03
C LEU A 271 -3.52 -2.65 -13.88
N ALA A 272 -4.69 -2.02 -13.99
CA ALA A 272 -4.85 -0.77 -14.74
C ALA A 272 -4.20 0.40 -13.99
N ASN A 273 -4.44 0.49 -12.68
CA ASN A 273 -3.77 1.46 -11.82
C ASN A 273 -2.26 1.27 -11.81
N LEU A 274 -1.78 0.03 -11.65
CA LEU A 274 -0.34 -0.26 -11.64
C LEU A 274 0.33 0.07 -12.98
N ALA A 275 -0.32 -0.22 -14.12
CA ALA A 275 0.21 0.13 -15.44
C ALA A 275 0.25 1.64 -15.68
N ALA A 276 -0.81 2.37 -15.28
CA ALA A 276 -0.84 3.83 -15.37
C ALA A 276 0.21 4.47 -14.45
N PHE A 277 0.38 3.93 -13.25
CA PHE A 277 1.39 4.38 -12.30
C PHE A 277 2.80 4.15 -12.84
N ASP A 278 3.08 2.95 -13.38
CA ASP A 278 4.36 2.63 -14.02
C ASP A 278 4.65 3.62 -15.15
N ALA A 279 3.69 3.85 -16.06
CA ALA A 279 3.85 4.80 -17.16
C ALA A 279 4.21 6.22 -16.70
N ALA A 280 3.67 6.68 -15.57
CA ALA A 280 3.97 7.99 -15.00
C ALA A 280 5.28 8.05 -14.18
N HIS A 281 5.80 6.90 -13.73
CA HIS A 281 6.91 6.80 -12.78
C HIS A 281 7.99 5.82 -13.29
N GLN A 282 8.82 6.30 -14.21
CA GLN A 282 9.84 5.51 -14.91
C GLN A 282 11.22 5.52 -14.24
N GLN A 283 11.40 6.33 -13.20
CA GLN A 283 12.68 6.46 -12.51
C GLN A 283 13.14 5.14 -11.88
N PRO A 284 14.44 4.80 -12.00
CA PRO A 284 14.99 3.60 -11.37
C PRO A 284 15.01 3.75 -9.85
N VAL A 285 14.71 2.65 -9.17
CA VAL A 285 14.75 2.56 -7.71
C VAL A 285 15.62 1.40 -7.23
N GLY A 286 16.09 1.47 -5.99
CA GLY A 286 16.86 0.41 -5.33
C GLY A 286 16.33 0.15 -3.92
N LEU A 287 16.11 -1.13 -3.60
CA LEU A 287 15.78 -1.58 -2.26
C LEU A 287 16.56 -2.85 -1.92
N TYR A 288 17.53 -2.74 -1.02
CA TYR A 288 18.28 -3.87 -0.50
C TYR A 288 17.69 -4.37 0.82
N VAL A 289 17.28 -5.64 0.83
CA VAL A 289 16.72 -6.31 2.00
C VAL A 289 17.79 -7.27 2.56
N ALA A 290 18.59 -6.76 3.49
CA ALA A 290 19.67 -7.53 4.12
C ALA A 290 19.12 -8.55 5.14
N ASP A 291 18.12 -8.12 5.90
CA ASP A 291 17.53 -8.84 7.02
C ASP A 291 16.01 -9.00 6.84
N ARG A 292 15.31 -9.48 7.87
CA ARG A 292 13.87 -9.67 7.88
C ARG A 292 13.13 -8.33 7.68
N MET A 293 12.54 -8.16 6.51
CA MET A 293 11.61 -7.07 6.17
C MET A 293 10.29 -7.67 5.69
N ASN A 294 9.16 -7.09 6.11
CA ASN A 294 7.85 -7.56 5.65
C ASN A 294 7.55 -7.04 4.23
N GLN A 295 6.79 -7.82 3.46
CA GLN A 295 6.44 -7.47 2.08
C GLN A 295 5.69 -6.12 2.01
N ALA A 296 4.72 -5.91 2.90
CA ALA A 296 3.97 -4.65 2.99
C ALA A 296 4.88 -3.45 3.26
N GLN A 297 5.88 -3.60 4.13
CA GLN A 297 6.84 -2.53 4.44
C GLN A 297 7.69 -2.17 3.22
N ALA A 298 8.20 -3.15 2.49
CA ALA A 298 8.97 -2.91 1.27
C ALA A 298 8.13 -2.24 0.18
N ILE A 299 6.88 -2.70 -0.01
CA ILE A 299 5.94 -2.12 -0.96
C ILE A 299 5.65 -0.65 -0.61
N GLN A 300 5.42 -0.35 0.67
CA GLN A 300 5.24 1.04 1.12
C GLN A 300 6.51 1.87 0.88
N GLN A 301 7.69 1.37 1.27
CA GLN A 301 8.94 2.10 1.09
C GLN A 301 9.20 2.46 -0.39
N LEU A 302 8.89 1.53 -1.32
CA LEU A 302 8.96 1.79 -2.76
C LEU A 302 7.94 2.86 -3.19
N ALA A 303 6.68 2.76 -2.76
CA ALA A 303 5.64 3.75 -3.11
C ALA A 303 5.95 5.16 -2.54
N ALA A 304 6.37 5.23 -1.28
CA ALA A 304 6.70 6.47 -0.57
C ALA A 304 7.87 7.23 -1.20
N SER A 305 8.70 6.55 -2.01
CA SER A 305 9.82 7.17 -2.73
C SER A 305 9.37 8.30 -3.66
N VAL A 306 8.16 8.22 -4.21
CA VAL A 306 7.52 9.28 -5.00
C VAL A 306 6.32 9.91 -4.30
N GLY A 307 6.24 9.80 -2.97
CA GLY A 307 5.14 10.34 -2.19
C GLY A 307 3.79 9.70 -2.54
N ALA A 308 3.81 8.47 -3.07
CA ALA A 308 2.65 7.65 -3.26
C ALA A 308 2.45 6.72 -2.04
N GLN A 309 1.29 6.11 -1.96
CA GLN A 309 0.91 5.17 -0.92
C GLN A 309 0.37 3.90 -1.58
N ALA A 310 0.79 2.76 -1.05
CA ALA A 310 0.21 1.47 -1.42
C ALA A 310 -1.01 1.21 -0.52
N VAL A 311 -2.18 1.08 -1.13
CA VAL A 311 -3.46 0.90 -0.44
C VAL A 311 -4.26 -0.21 -1.10
N MET A 312 -5.13 -0.85 -0.33
CA MET A 312 -6.14 -1.75 -0.87
C MET A 312 -7.39 -0.96 -1.19
N SER A 313 -8.00 -1.19 -2.36
CA SER A 313 -9.38 -0.78 -2.60
C SER A 313 -10.33 -1.54 -1.67
N SER A 314 -11.53 -1.00 -1.44
CA SER A 314 -12.60 -1.74 -0.79
C SER A 314 -12.88 -3.09 -1.44
N THR A 315 -12.74 -3.21 -2.76
CA THR A 315 -12.87 -4.48 -3.50
C THR A 315 -11.65 -5.38 -3.44
N GLY A 316 -10.68 -5.11 -2.55
CA GLY A 316 -9.56 -5.99 -2.27
C GLY A 316 -8.48 -6.01 -3.34
N GLN A 317 -8.29 -4.91 -4.07
CA GLN A 317 -7.23 -4.77 -5.08
C GLN A 317 -6.15 -3.77 -4.65
N LEU A 318 -4.88 -4.17 -4.75
CA LEU A 318 -3.74 -3.33 -4.44
C LEU A 318 -3.59 -2.23 -5.49
N ARG A 319 -3.51 -0.98 -5.03
CA ARG A 319 -3.33 0.24 -5.83
C ARG A 319 -2.17 1.07 -5.30
N LEU A 320 -1.54 1.83 -6.18
CA LEU A 320 -0.61 2.90 -5.84
C LEU A 320 -1.30 4.24 -6.09
N VAL A 321 -1.46 5.03 -5.03
CA VAL A 321 -2.15 6.32 -5.06
C VAL A 321 -1.18 7.43 -4.67
N GLN A 322 -1.01 8.42 -5.55
CA GLN A 322 -0.23 9.62 -5.29
C GLN A 322 -1.16 10.82 -5.23
N ILE A 323 -1.08 11.60 -4.14
CA ILE A 323 -1.87 12.83 -4.04
C ILE A 323 -1.24 13.89 -4.93
N ALA A 324 -2.06 14.45 -5.83
CA ALA A 324 -1.71 15.57 -6.70
C ALA A 324 -2.80 16.64 -6.65
N LEU A 325 -2.41 17.91 -6.77
CA LEU A 325 -3.31 19.06 -6.88
C LEU A 325 -2.82 19.99 -8.00
N PRO A 326 -3.62 20.22 -9.06
CA PRO A 326 -4.91 19.57 -9.33
C PRO A 326 -4.73 18.06 -9.54
N ALA A 327 -5.69 17.28 -9.07
CA ALA A 327 -5.69 15.83 -9.27
C ALA A 327 -5.94 15.50 -10.76
N ALA A 328 -5.44 14.34 -11.20
CA ALA A 328 -5.60 13.88 -12.56
C ALA A 328 -7.05 13.42 -12.83
N GLY A 329 -7.46 13.48 -14.10
CA GLY A 329 -8.79 13.07 -14.55
C GLY A 329 -9.78 14.22 -14.65
N ILE A 330 -11.04 13.89 -14.95
CA ILE A 330 -12.14 14.86 -15.06
C ILE A 330 -12.68 15.08 -13.64
N PRO A 331 -12.65 16.32 -13.11
CA PRO A 331 -13.14 16.58 -11.76
C PRO A 331 -14.64 16.32 -11.62
N VAL A 332 -15.04 15.69 -10.52
CA VAL A 332 -16.45 15.61 -10.12
C VAL A 332 -16.85 16.90 -9.40
N GLU A 333 -17.91 17.55 -9.87
CA GLU A 333 -18.46 18.75 -9.22
C GLU A 333 -19.26 18.34 -7.97
N ILE A 334 -18.86 18.86 -6.82
CA ILE A 334 -19.52 18.59 -5.54
C ILE A 334 -20.03 19.92 -4.99
N GLY A 335 -21.34 20.12 -5.11
CA GLY A 335 -22.04 21.29 -4.59
C GLY A 335 -23.03 20.95 -3.47
N PRO A 336 -23.84 21.92 -3.03
CA PRO A 336 -24.84 21.71 -1.97
C PRO A 336 -25.85 20.60 -2.24
N ALA A 337 -26.12 20.25 -3.50
CA ALA A 337 -27.03 19.15 -3.85
C ALA A 337 -26.44 17.76 -3.54
N GLN A 338 -25.10 17.64 -3.53
CA GLN A 338 -24.38 16.41 -3.25
C GLN A 338 -24.08 16.23 -1.75
N MET A 339 -24.38 17.23 -0.93
CA MET A 339 -24.06 17.28 0.50
C MET A 339 -25.34 17.33 1.34
N ILE A 340 -25.32 16.68 2.50
CA ILE A 340 -26.34 16.88 3.51
C ILE A 340 -26.22 18.29 4.09
N GLU A 341 -27.35 18.97 4.23
CA GLU A 341 -27.41 20.33 4.73
C GLU A 341 -26.74 20.43 6.12
N GLY A 342 -25.84 21.40 6.27
CA GLY A 342 -25.13 21.66 7.53
C GLY A 342 -23.99 20.68 7.85
N SER A 343 -23.71 19.68 7.01
CA SER A 343 -22.67 18.67 7.27
C SER A 343 -21.24 19.14 6.99
N LEU A 344 -21.05 20.10 6.07
CA LEU A 344 -19.72 20.55 5.66
C LEU A 344 -18.96 21.22 6.82
N ARG A 345 -17.77 20.70 7.13
CA ARG A 345 -16.87 21.23 8.17
C ARG A 345 -15.41 21.18 7.73
N GLN A 346 -14.60 22.06 8.29
CA GLN A 346 -13.14 21.98 8.19
C GLN A 346 -12.62 21.02 9.27
N VAL A 347 -11.81 20.04 8.89
CA VAL A 347 -11.27 19.04 9.84
C VAL A 347 -9.77 19.13 10.05
N ALA A 348 -9.02 19.56 9.03
CA ALA A 348 -7.58 19.70 9.14
C ALA A 348 -7.09 20.91 8.35
N ARG A 349 -6.05 21.55 8.87
CA ARG A 349 -5.31 22.62 8.20
C ARG A 349 -3.84 22.23 8.24
N LEU A 350 -3.30 21.85 7.09
CA LEU A 350 -1.96 21.26 7.01
C LEU A 350 -0.88 22.34 7.16
N PRO A 351 0.28 22.05 7.78
CA PRO A 351 1.36 23.02 7.87
C PRO A 351 1.90 23.35 6.47
N VAL A 352 2.27 24.62 6.27
CA VAL A 352 2.94 25.06 5.04
C VAL A 352 4.41 24.68 5.13
N VAL A 353 4.95 24.14 4.05
CA VAL A 353 6.34 23.71 3.95
C VAL A 353 7.07 24.61 2.96
N ALA A 354 8.20 25.20 3.38
CA ALA A 354 9.04 26.03 2.51
C ALA A 354 10.25 25.30 1.93
N ALA A 355 10.59 24.12 2.44
CA ALA A 355 11.71 23.34 1.96
C ALA A 355 11.44 21.84 2.04
N VAL A 356 11.93 21.07 1.08
CA VAL A 356 11.84 19.61 1.05
C VAL A 356 13.21 19.03 0.73
N LYS A 357 13.71 18.17 1.61
CA LYS A 357 14.98 17.46 1.44
C LYS A 357 14.72 15.99 1.11
N ILE A 358 15.15 15.55 -0.05
CA ILE A 358 15.06 14.16 -0.51
C ILE A 358 16.45 13.53 -0.42
N ALA A 359 16.52 12.37 0.24
CA ALA A 359 17.67 11.48 0.18
C ALA A 359 17.48 10.41 -0.90
N TYR A 360 18.53 10.19 -1.67
CA TYR A 360 18.57 9.27 -2.81
C TYR A 360 19.93 8.56 -2.86
N ASP A 361 20.02 7.54 -3.71
CA ASP A 361 21.21 6.71 -3.93
C ASP A 361 21.84 6.19 -2.64
N ARG A 362 21.06 5.43 -1.85
CA ARG A 362 21.55 4.86 -0.59
C ARG A 362 22.80 4.01 -0.81
N ASN A 363 23.84 4.30 -0.04
CA ASN A 363 24.94 3.41 0.26
C ASN A 363 24.53 2.47 1.41
N TYR A 364 24.28 1.21 1.08
CA TYR A 364 23.76 0.24 2.05
C TYR A 364 24.79 -0.30 3.05
N THR A 365 26.09 -0.15 2.75
CA THR A 365 27.18 -0.62 3.62
C THR A 365 28.16 0.51 3.87
N LEU A 366 27.92 1.26 4.93
CA LEU A 366 28.79 2.35 5.34
C LEU A 366 30.19 1.89 5.73
N GLN A 367 31.21 2.62 5.25
CA GLN A 367 32.62 2.37 5.55
C GLN A 367 33.31 3.69 6.00
N PRO A 368 32.92 4.28 7.16
CA PRO A 368 33.36 5.62 7.56
C PRO A 368 34.86 5.70 7.94
N SER A 369 35.47 4.56 8.28
CA SER A 369 36.88 4.47 8.67
C SER A 369 37.68 3.62 7.68
N LEU A 370 37.40 3.78 6.38
CA LEU A 370 38.02 2.99 5.33
C LEU A 370 39.50 3.35 5.15
N THR A 371 40.39 2.52 5.68
CA THR A 371 41.84 2.66 5.48
C THR A 371 42.26 2.00 4.18
N THR A 372 42.43 2.80 3.13
CA THR A 372 42.73 2.32 1.77
C THR A 372 43.65 3.27 1.04
N SER A 373 44.05 2.92 -0.18
CA SER A 373 44.87 3.79 -1.05
C SER A 373 44.08 4.41 -2.20
N ILE A 374 42.75 4.36 -2.14
CA ILE A 374 41.90 5.08 -3.11
C ILE A 374 41.89 6.58 -2.77
N PRO A 375 41.55 7.46 -3.72
CA PRO A 375 41.45 8.89 -3.46
C PRO A 375 40.49 9.19 -2.30
N ALA A 376 40.79 10.23 -1.50
CA ALA A 376 40.00 10.60 -0.33
C ALA A 376 38.52 10.81 -0.65
N GLU A 377 38.21 11.46 -1.78
CA GLU A 377 36.85 11.69 -2.27
C GLU A 377 36.04 10.39 -2.44
N HIS A 378 36.68 9.30 -2.89
CA HIS A 378 36.03 8.00 -3.01
C HIS A 378 35.83 7.34 -1.64
N ALA A 379 36.74 7.55 -0.70
CA ALA A 379 36.56 7.07 0.67
C ALA A 379 35.40 7.80 1.38
N ASP A 380 35.28 9.12 1.16
CA ASP A 380 34.18 9.94 1.68
C ASP A 380 32.82 9.52 1.10
N MET A 381 32.78 9.11 -0.18
CA MET A 381 31.58 8.53 -0.79
C MET A 381 31.11 7.27 -0.06
N TYR A 382 32.02 6.36 0.30
CA TYR A 382 31.67 5.15 1.05
C TYR A 382 31.38 5.41 2.53
N ALA A 383 31.78 6.56 3.07
CA ALA A 383 31.42 7.05 4.40
C ALA A 383 30.03 7.72 4.44
N THR A 384 29.51 8.13 3.27
CA THR A 384 28.23 8.84 3.14
C THR A 384 27.10 7.84 2.88
N GLU A 385 26.05 7.84 3.71
CA GLU A 385 24.92 6.91 3.56
C GLU A 385 23.99 7.31 2.42
N TRP A 386 23.74 8.61 2.30
CA TRP A 386 22.73 9.16 1.42
C TRP A 386 23.29 10.36 0.67
N MET A 387 23.07 10.40 -0.64
CA MET A 387 23.11 11.66 -1.37
C MET A 387 21.81 12.41 -1.10
N THR A 388 21.85 13.74 -1.08
CA THR A 388 20.67 14.54 -0.74
C THR A 388 20.53 15.75 -1.65
N VAL A 389 19.30 16.06 -2.01
CA VAL A 389 18.92 17.28 -2.74
C VAL A 389 17.82 18.00 -1.97
N THR A 390 17.90 19.33 -1.92
CA THR A 390 16.91 20.16 -1.19
C THR A 390 16.30 21.19 -2.12
N ALA A 391 14.98 21.20 -2.24
CA ALA A 391 14.23 22.26 -2.89
C ALA A 391 13.74 23.26 -1.83
N VAL A 392 13.90 24.57 -2.07
CA VAL A 392 13.52 25.65 -1.13
C VAL A 392 12.76 26.75 -1.86
N ASP A 393 11.67 27.24 -1.27
CA ASP A 393 10.96 28.46 -1.68
C ASP A 393 11.20 29.56 -0.64
N GLU A 394 12.16 30.45 -0.94
CA GLU A 394 12.60 31.52 -0.04
C GLU A 394 11.49 32.51 0.30
N ALA A 395 10.58 32.77 -0.64
CA ALA A 395 9.47 33.68 -0.42
C ALA A 395 8.47 33.09 0.59
N VAL A 396 8.17 31.79 0.48
CA VAL A 396 7.33 31.09 1.45
C VAL A 396 8.03 31.00 2.80
N ARG A 397 9.33 30.69 2.83
CA ARG A 397 10.15 30.65 4.05
C ARG A 397 10.08 31.96 4.83
N ALA A 398 10.32 33.08 4.14
CA ALA A 398 10.25 34.41 4.73
C ALA A 398 8.82 34.79 5.18
N ARG A 399 7.81 34.51 4.35
CA ARG A 399 6.40 34.83 4.63
C ARG A 399 5.87 34.10 5.87
N TYR A 400 6.20 32.82 6.01
CA TYR A 400 5.74 31.97 7.12
C TYR A 400 6.71 31.93 8.30
N ARG A 401 7.87 32.59 8.19
CA ARG A 401 8.93 32.63 9.22
C ARG A 401 9.40 31.24 9.64
N LEU A 402 9.57 30.36 8.66
CA LEU A 402 10.04 29.00 8.89
C LEU A 402 11.57 29.02 8.98
N THR A 403 12.12 28.58 10.11
CA THR A 403 13.56 28.60 10.40
C THR A 403 14.19 27.22 10.48
N ASP A 404 13.37 26.17 10.53
CA ASP A 404 13.84 24.80 10.71
C ASP A 404 14.37 24.23 9.39
N ASP A 405 15.44 23.45 9.48
CA ASP A 405 15.91 22.65 8.35
C ASP A 405 14.88 21.55 8.02
N PRO A 406 14.58 21.31 6.73
CA PRO A 406 13.62 20.30 6.36
C PRO A 406 14.12 18.91 6.77
N PRO A 407 13.26 18.06 7.37
CA PRO A 407 13.64 16.69 7.67
C PRO A 407 14.01 15.96 6.37
N GLN A 408 15.03 15.10 6.46
CA GLN A 408 15.41 14.25 5.34
C GLN A 408 14.34 13.20 5.11
N ILE A 409 13.82 13.14 3.89
CA ILE A 409 12.92 12.09 3.44
C ILE A 409 13.73 11.06 2.67
N GLU A 410 13.83 9.86 3.21
CA GLU A 410 14.53 8.75 2.58
C GLU A 410 13.69 8.13 1.46
N THR A 411 14.33 7.87 0.32
CA THR A 411 13.67 7.29 -0.85
C THR A 411 14.54 6.19 -1.45
N CYS A 412 13.92 5.31 -2.24
CA CYS A 412 14.63 4.33 -3.05
C CYS A 412 15.15 4.90 -4.37
N LEU A 413 15.01 6.21 -4.63
CA LEU A 413 15.43 6.84 -5.89
C LEU A 413 16.95 6.74 -6.09
N LYS A 414 17.38 6.67 -7.35
CA LYS A 414 18.80 6.47 -7.70
C LYS A 414 19.48 7.68 -8.29
N GLN A 415 18.75 8.53 -9.01
CA GLN A 415 19.35 9.66 -9.73
C GLN A 415 19.00 10.98 -9.05
N GLU A 416 19.94 11.92 -9.10
CA GLU A 416 19.75 13.27 -8.56
C GLU A 416 18.60 14.00 -9.27
N SER A 417 18.47 13.82 -10.58
CA SER A 417 17.39 14.44 -11.38
C SER A 417 16.00 14.01 -10.91
N ASP A 418 15.84 12.73 -10.58
CA ASP A 418 14.56 12.17 -10.11
C ASP A 418 14.25 12.65 -8.70
N ALA A 419 15.27 12.68 -7.83
CA ALA A 419 15.16 13.21 -6.47
C ALA A 419 14.83 14.72 -6.47
N ALA A 420 15.43 15.49 -7.38
CA ALA A 420 15.18 16.92 -7.53
C ALA A 420 13.75 17.19 -8.05
N ALA A 421 13.30 16.40 -9.03
CA ALA A 421 11.93 16.47 -9.54
C ALA A 421 10.91 16.16 -8.43
N GLU A 422 11.17 15.13 -7.62
CA GLU A 422 10.30 14.76 -6.50
C GLU A 422 10.32 15.81 -5.37
N ALA A 423 11.48 16.37 -5.03
CA ALA A 423 11.60 17.46 -4.06
C ALA A 423 10.78 18.69 -4.51
N ALA A 424 10.89 19.08 -5.78
CA ALA A 424 10.15 20.19 -6.35
C ALA A 424 8.64 19.93 -6.36
N ARG A 425 8.21 18.70 -6.70
CA ARG A 425 6.80 18.30 -6.70
C ARG A 425 6.19 18.36 -5.29
N ARG A 426 6.86 17.76 -4.29
CA ARG A 426 6.41 17.81 -2.88
C ARG A 426 6.38 19.24 -2.36
N LEU A 427 7.36 20.06 -2.70
CA LEU A 427 7.37 21.48 -2.32
C LEU A 427 6.20 22.23 -2.95
N ALA A 428 5.94 22.05 -4.26
CA ALA A 428 4.82 22.70 -4.95
C ALA A 428 3.45 22.35 -4.31
N LEU A 429 3.30 21.13 -3.83
CA LEU A 429 2.08 20.67 -3.15
C LEU A 429 1.90 21.33 -1.77
N ASN A 430 2.97 21.41 -0.98
CA ASN A 430 2.92 21.78 0.44
C ASN A 430 3.28 23.26 0.73
N LYS A 431 3.78 24.01 -0.25
CA LYS A 431 4.11 25.44 -0.09
C LYS A 431 2.90 26.37 -0.04
N VAL A 432 1.71 25.82 -0.26
CA VAL A 432 0.43 26.50 -0.16
C VAL A 432 -0.32 25.96 1.06
N GLN A 433 -1.06 26.82 1.74
CA GLN A 433 -1.92 26.41 2.85
C GLN A 433 -3.04 25.48 2.35
N ARG A 434 -2.92 24.18 2.62
CA ARG A 434 -3.95 23.19 2.29
C ARG A 434 -4.89 22.94 3.47
N THR A 435 -6.14 22.63 3.15
CA THR A 435 -7.20 22.39 4.14
C THR A 435 -8.02 21.18 3.72
N THR A 436 -8.30 20.29 4.67
CA THR A 436 -9.23 19.17 4.45
C THR A 436 -10.60 19.57 4.97
N TYR A 437 -11.60 19.44 4.10
CA TYR A 437 -13.01 19.58 4.42
C TYR A 437 -13.69 18.22 4.41
N GLU A 438 -14.61 18.00 5.33
CA GLU A 438 -15.47 16.82 5.37
C GLU A 438 -16.93 17.21 5.24
N PHE A 439 -17.72 16.36 4.59
CA PHE A 439 -19.17 16.46 4.53
C PHE A 439 -19.81 15.07 4.48
N GLU A 440 -21.11 15.00 4.77
CA GLU A 440 -21.93 13.81 4.55
C GLU A 440 -22.55 13.90 3.16
N GLY A 441 -22.23 12.94 2.30
CA GLY A 441 -22.67 12.86 0.91
C GLY A 441 -23.97 12.09 0.72
N VAL A 442 -24.66 12.43 -0.38
CA VAL A 442 -25.82 11.69 -0.92
C VAL A 442 -25.35 10.42 -1.68
N PRO A 443 -26.26 9.51 -2.08
CA PRO A 443 -25.92 8.26 -2.78
C PRO A 443 -24.91 8.38 -3.93
N GLU A 444 -24.99 9.44 -4.75
CA GLU A 444 -24.06 9.71 -5.85
C GLU A 444 -22.59 9.72 -5.40
N MET A 445 -22.33 10.22 -4.21
CA MET A 445 -20.97 10.36 -3.68
C MET A 445 -20.37 9.03 -3.24
N MET A 446 -21.19 7.98 -3.08
CA MET A 446 -20.70 6.64 -2.71
C MET A 446 -19.84 6.01 -3.81
N MET A 447 -19.99 6.49 -5.05
CA MET A 447 -19.24 6.03 -6.21
C MET A 447 -17.87 6.73 -6.36
N LEU A 448 -17.55 7.71 -5.50
CA LEU A 448 -16.24 8.35 -5.50
C LEU A 448 -15.15 7.33 -5.14
N GLU A 449 -13.95 7.54 -5.67
CA GLU A 449 -12.75 6.79 -5.32
C GLU A 449 -11.70 7.68 -4.64
N LEU A 450 -10.84 7.07 -3.82
CA LEU A 450 -9.70 7.77 -3.24
C LEU A 450 -8.75 8.28 -4.33
N GLY A 451 -8.24 9.51 -4.15
CA GLY A 451 -7.36 10.16 -5.12
C GLY A 451 -8.08 10.78 -6.32
N GLN A 452 -9.41 10.65 -6.41
CA GLN A 452 -10.20 11.23 -7.51
C GLN A 452 -10.22 12.76 -7.46
N ALA A 453 -10.14 13.39 -8.63
CA ALA A 453 -10.27 14.84 -8.78
C ALA A 453 -11.70 15.32 -8.53
N VAL A 454 -11.84 16.40 -7.76
CA VAL A 454 -13.14 17.02 -7.45
C VAL A 454 -13.05 18.54 -7.50
N VAL A 455 -14.20 19.21 -7.64
CA VAL A 455 -14.35 20.65 -7.41
C VAL A 455 -15.37 20.84 -6.30
N LEU A 456 -14.92 21.40 -5.18
CA LEU A 456 -15.75 21.62 -4.00
C LEU A 456 -16.38 23.01 -4.04
N ARG A 457 -17.72 23.08 -4.03
CA ARG A 457 -18.50 24.33 -4.04
C ARG A 457 -19.36 24.44 -2.81
N HIS A 458 -19.20 25.54 -2.07
CA HIS A 458 -20.07 25.85 -0.94
C HIS A 458 -20.09 27.35 -0.61
N ARG A 459 -21.19 27.85 0.00
CA ARG A 459 -21.38 29.27 0.36
C ARG A 459 -20.47 29.79 1.48
N ARG A 460 -19.73 28.92 2.15
CA ARG A 460 -18.83 29.24 3.29
C ARG A 460 -17.40 28.85 2.94
N TYR A 461 -16.45 29.29 3.77
CA TYR A 461 -15.04 28.90 3.71
C TYR A 461 -14.29 29.33 2.43
N GLY A 462 -14.84 30.26 1.64
CA GLY A 462 -14.21 30.70 0.40
C GLY A 462 -14.39 29.73 -0.77
N LEU A 463 -15.32 28.77 -0.68
CA LEU A 463 -15.55 27.73 -1.68
C LEU A 463 -16.59 28.13 -2.75
N GLN A 464 -17.08 29.38 -2.77
CA GLN A 464 -18.22 29.78 -3.59
C GLN A 464 -17.95 29.68 -5.10
N ASP A 465 -16.71 29.93 -5.52
CA ASP A 465 -16.31 29.92 -6.93
C ASP A 465 -15.90 28.52 -7.42
N GLY A 466 -15.93 27.52 -6.52
CA GLY A 466 -15.43 26.17 -6.76
C GLY A 466 -13.93 26.08 -6.59
N VAL A 467 -13.48 25.19 -5.71
CA VAL A 467 -12.06 24.98 -5.43
C VAL A 467 -11.67 23.57 -5.84
N PRO A 468 -10.65 23.40 -6.70
CA PRO A 468 -10.19 22.07 -7.09
C PRO A 468 -9.59 21.36 -5.87
N GLY A 469 -9.91 20.09 -5.73
CA GLY A 469 -9.46 19.26 -4.64
C GLY A 469 -9.31 17.81 -5.07
N VAL A 470 -8.99 16.99 -4.08
CA VAL A 470 -8.80 15.55 -4.23
C VAL A 470 -9.45 14.81 -3.07
N VAL A 471 -10.10 13.69 -3.37
CA VAL A 471 -10.71 12.83 -2.34
C VAL A 471 -9.61 12.14 -1.54
N VAL A 472 -9.60 12.36 -0.22
CA VAL A 472 -8.61 11.80 0.70
C VAL A 472 -9.22 10.87 1.76
N LEU A 473 -10.54 10.91 1.95
CA LEU A 473 -11.25 10.03 2.87
C LEU A 473 -12.63 9.68 2.31
N LEU A 474 -13.01 8.42 2.44
CA LEU A 474 -14.33 7.90 2.09
C LEU A 474 -14.77 6.90 3.17
N SER A 475 -15.79 7.25 3.95
CA SER A 475 -16.44 6.33 4.89
C SER A 475 -17.84 6.00 4.41
N ARG A 476 -18.02 4.86 3.75
CA ARG A 476 -19.29 4.47 3.09
C ARG A 476 -20.16 3.66 4.04
N ARG A 477 -21.37 4.15 4.33
CA ARG A 477 -22.42 3.44 5.07
C ARG A 477 -23.46 2.95 4.10
N TRP A 478 -23.33 1.70 3.66
CA TRP A 478 -24.13 1.17 2.55
C TRP A 478 -25.62 1.04 2.89
N LEU A 479 -25.96 0.60 4.11
CA LEU A 479 -27.36 0.46 4.53
C LEU A 479 -28.10 1.80 4.61
N ASP A 480 -27.40 2.86 5.02
CA ASP A 480 -27.94 4.22 5.12
C ASP A 480 -27.93 4.98 3.78
N CYS A 481 -27.23 4.45 2.77
CA CYS A 481 -26.91 5.15 1.52
C CYS A 481 -26.27 6.53 1.77
N ARG A 482 -25.32 6.56 2.70
CA ARG A 482 -24.54 7.75 3.09
C ARG A 482 -23.05 7.49 2.94
N VAL A 483 -22.30 8.56 2.73
CA VAL A 483 -20.83 8.50 2.75
C VAL A 483 -20.27 9.76 3.38
N THR A 484 -19.35 9.61 4.32
CA THR A 484 -18.52 10.74 4.76
C THR A 484 -17.38 10.90 3.75
N VAL A 485 -17.26 12.09 3.15
CA VAL A 485 -16.23 12.38 2.14
C VAL A 485 -15.29 13.44 2.69
N GLY A 486 -14.00 13.15 2.72
CA GLY A 486 -12.94 14.12 3.00
C GLY A 486 -12.29 14.59 1.70
N VAL A 487 -12.28 15.90 1.48
CA VAL A 487 -11.67 16.55 0.31
C VAL A 487 -10.55 17.46 0.78
N LEU A 488 -9.36 17.24 0.24
CA LEU A 488 -8.22 18.12 0.40
C LEU A 488 -8.22 19.17 -0.72
N VAL A 489 -8.14 20.45 -0.36
CA VAL A 489 -8.01 21.59 -1.28
C VAL A 489 -6.74 22.40 -1.04
#